data_AF-A0A7C5J2E6-F1
#
_entry.id   AF-A0A7C5J2E6-F1
#
_cell.length_a   1.000
_cell.length_b   1.000
_cell.length_c   1.000
_cell.angle_alpha   90.00
_cell.angle_beta   90.00
_cell.angle_gamma   90.00
#
_symmetry.space_group_name_H-M   'P 1'
#
loop_
_entity.id
_entity.type
_entity.pdbx_description
1 polymer ?
#
loop_
_entity_poly.entity_id
_entity_poly.type
_entity_poly.pdbx_seq_one_letter_code
_entity_poly.pdbx_strand_id
1 'polypeptide(L)' 'MAKKKTAKKKAAKKGPQESLVVGSKVKAAIKAHGLNSSGDVLDAVNGYLYWLLDQGAKRAQANGRKTVRGSDIVIM' A
#
# COMPACT_ATOMS: atom_id res chain seq x y z
N MET A 1 29.79 15.62 -15.12
CA MET A 1 29.54 14.40 -14.31
C MET A 1 29.31 14.81 -12.85
N ALA A 2 28.06 15.10 -12.47
CA ALA A 2 27.71 15.49 -11.10
C ALA A 2 27.16 14.27 -10.34
N LYS A 3 27.88 13.86 -9.28
CA LYS A 3 27.57 12.70 -8.43
C LYS A 3 26.19 12.86 -7.77
N LYS A 4 25.21 12.09 -8.24
CA LYS A 4 23.88 11.94 -7.64
C LYS A 4 24.01 11.12 -6.35
N LYS A 5 24.08 11.80 -5.19
CA LYS A 5 24.00 11.16 -3.87
C LYS A 5 22.59 10.58 -3.69
N THR A 6 22.47 9.27 -3.85
CA THR A 6 21.27 8.49 -3.49
C THR A 6 21.05 8.54 -1.98
N ALA A 7 20.07 9.34 -1.57
CA ALA A 7 19.59 9.37 -0.19
C ALA A 7 18.94 8.01 0.15
N LYS A 8 19.63 7.23 0.99
CA LYS A 8 19.12 5.99 1.59
C LYS A 8 17.94 6.35 2.49
N LYS A 9 16.70 6.16 1.99
CA LYS A 9 15.46 6.39 2.72
C LYS A 9 15.43 5.43 3.93
N LYS A 10 15.68 5.95 5.14
CA LYS A 10 15.49 5.22 6.40
C LYS A 10 14.05 4.72 6.43
N ALA A 11 13.86 3.40 6.54
CA ALA A 11 12.55 2.80 6.81
C ALA A 11 12.10 3.30 8.19
N ALA A 12 11.17 4.25 8.21
CA ALA A 12 10.50 4.66 9.43
C ALA A 12 9.77 3.44 10.00
N LYS A 13 10.09 3.08 11.26
CA LYS A 13 9.25 2.17 12.05
C LYS A 13 7.87 2.82 12.13
N LYS A 14 6.95 2.35 11.30
CA LYS A 14 5.54 2.70 11.39
C LYS A 14 5.04 2.12 12.72
N GLY A 15 4.50 2.97 13.60
CA GLY A 15 3.65 2.52 14.70
C GLY A 15 2.50 1.66 14.18
N PRO A 16 1.68 1.04 15.06
CA PRO A 16 0.57 0.19 14.64
C PRO A 16 -0.26 0.94 13.61
N GLN A 17 -0.16 0.53 12.35
CA GLN A 17 -0.87 1.21 11.28
C GLN A 17 -2.34 0.88 11.47
N GLU A 18 -3.19 1.89 11.52
CA GLU A 18 -4.62 1.68 11.58
C GLU A 18 -5.07 0.81 10.41
N SER A 19 -6.03 -0.08 10.66
CA SER A 19 -6.51 -0.97 9.60
C SER A 19 -7.38 -0.17 8.64
N LEU A 20 -6.97 -0.11 7.37
CA LEU A 20 -7.77 0.49 6.30
C LEU A 20 -8.90 -0.44 5.80
N VAL A 21 -8.96 -1.66 6.33
CA VAL A 21 -9.86 -2.73 5.88
C VAL A 21 -10.72 -3.28 6.99
N VAL A 22 -11.96 -3.64 6.65
CA VAL A 22 -12.83 -4.38 7.56
C VAL A 22 -12.41 -5.85 7.52
N GLY A 23 -11.77 -6.35 8.57
CA GLY A 23 -11.20 -7.70 8.60
C GLY A 23 -12.20 -8.82 8.26
N SER A 24 -13.47 -8.67 8.64
CA SER A 24 -14.54 -9.62 8.28
C SER A 24 -14.76 -9.72 6.77
N LYS A 25 -14.63 -8.61 6.03
CA LYS A 25 -14.77 -8.61 4.56
C LYS A 25 -13.59 -9.30 3.89
N VAL A 26 -12.38 -9.07 4.39
CA VAL A 26 -11.16 -9.73 3.88
C VAL A 26 -11.23 -11.23 4.08
N LYS A 27 -11.60 -11.68 5.29
CA LYS A 27 -11.78 -13.10 5.59
C LYS A 27 -12.89 -13.73 4.75
N ALA A 28 -14.01 -13.03 4.55
CA ALA A 28 -15.10 -13.50 3.71
C ALA A 28 -14.66 -13.66 2.24
N ALA A 29 -13.89 -12.70 1.70
CA ALA A 29 -13.35 -12.79 0.34
C ALA A 29 -12.43 -14.01 0.17
N ILE A 30 -11.55 -14.28 1.15
CA ILE A 30 -10.66 -15.46 1.12
C ILE A 30 -11.47 -16.76 1.23
N LYS A 31 -12.48 -16.79 2.10
CA LYS A 31 -13.35 -17.95 2.27
C LYS A 31 -14.20 -18.24 1.04
N ALA A 32 -14.56 -17.22 0.25
CA ALA A 32 -15.26 -17.41 -1.03
C ALA A 32 -14.43 -18.21 -2.05
N HIS A 33 -13.11 -18.22 -1.90
CA HIS A 33 -12.21 -19.08 -2.68
C HIS A 33 -12.01 -20.48 -2.05
N GLY A 34 -12.74 -20.83 -0.99
CA GLY A 34 -12.58 -22.10 -0.28
C GLY A 34 -11.32 -22.18 0.58
N LEU A 35 -10.66 -21.05 0.84
CA LEU A 35 -9.40 -20.97 1.59
C LEU A 35 -9.62 -20.46 3.01
N ASN A 36 -8.74 -20.88 3.93
CA ASN A 36 -8.68 -20.34 5.29
C ASN A 36 -7.68 -19.18 5.34
N SER A 37 -7.96 -18.19 6.19
CA SER A 37 -7.06 -17.05 6.40
C SER A 37 -6.29 -17.23 7.71
N SER A 38 -4.97 -17.11 7.68
CA SER A 38 -4.15 -17.02 8.89
C SER A 38 -4.30 -15.64 9.56
N GLY A 39 -3.92 -15.54 10.84
CA GLY A 39 -4.13 -14.32 11.64
C GLY A 39 -3.37 -13.09 11.13
N ASP A 40 -2.25 -13.31 10.45
CA ASP A 40 -1.35 -12.30 9.88
C ASP A 40 -1.82 -11.72 8.54
N VAL A 41 -2.83 -12.33 7.89
CA VAL A 41 -3.32 -11.88 6.58
C VAL A 41 -3.82 -10.44 6.63
N LEU A 42 -4.48 -10.05 7.73
CA LEU A 42 -5.00 -8.69 7.89
C LEU A 42 -3.87 -7.65 7.94
N ASP A 43 -2.78 -7.97 8.63
CA ASP A 43 -1.61 -7.09 8.73
C ASP A 43 -0.89 -6.98 7.38
N ALA A 44 -0.75 -8.10 6.67
CA ALA A 44 -0.15 -8.14 5.34
C ALA A 44 -0.96 -7.31 4.32
N VAL A 45 -2.28 -7.48 4.28
CA VAL A 45 -3.18 -6.72 3.40
C VAL A 45 -3.11 -5.24 3.73
N ASN A 46 -3.15 -4.87 5.02
CA ASN A 46 -3.07 -3.48 5.43
C ASN A 46 -1.73 -2.84 5.01
N GLY A 47 -0.62 -3.54 5.25
CA GLY A 47 0.71 -3.10 4.82
C GLY A 47 0.80 -2.88 3.31
N TYR A 48 0.23 -3.79 2.52
CA TYR A 48 0.21 -3.67 1.06
C TYR A 48 -0.61 -2.46 0.58
N LEU A 49 -1.78 -2.21 1.17
CA LEU A 49 -2.61 -1.04 0.84
C LEU A 49 -1.88 0.27 1.13
N TYR A 50 -1.21 0.39 2.26
CA TYR A 50 -0.40 1.57 2.55
C TYR A 50 0.76 1.76 1.56
N TRP A 51 1.41 0.66 1.16
CA TRP A 51 2.44 0.73 0.13
C TRP A 51 1.85 1.21 -1.21
N LEU A 52 0.71 0.67 -1.61
CA LEU A 52 0.02 1.02 -2.85
C LEU A 52 -0.38 2.50 -2.88
N LEU A 53 -0.92 3.03 -1.78
CA LEU A 53 -1.27 4.45 -1.64
C LEU A 53 -0.03 5.35 -1.72
N ASP A 54 1.10 4.97 -1.11
CA ASP A 54 2.36 5.72 -1.21
C ASP A 54 2.90 5.72 -2.65
N GLN A 55 2.76 4.62 -3.40
CA GLN A 55 3.11 4.60 -4.83
C GLN A 55 2.19 5.49 -5.66
N GLY A 56 0.88 5.43 -5.43
CA GLY A 56 -0.09 6.29 -6.13
C GLY A 56 0.16 7.78 -5.87
N ALA A 57 0.46 8.15 -4.61
CA ALA A 57 0.81 9.52 -4.25
C ALA A 57 2.09 9.99 -4.95
N LYS A 58 3.13 9.15 -5.02
CA LYS A 58 4.37 9.47 -5.75
C LYS A 58 4.14 9.67 -7.25
N ARG A 59 3.31 8.82 -7.88
CA ARG A 59 2.97 8.95 -9.31
C ARG A 59 2.18 10.21 -9.60
N ALA A 60 1.21 10.54 -8.74
CA ALA A 60 0.47 11.79 -8.85
C ALA A 60 1.41 13.00 -8.73
N GLN A 61 2.31 13.00 -7.75
CA GLN A 61 3.32 14.06 -7.57
C GLN A 61 4.30 14.15 -8.75
N ALA A 62 4.76 13.01 -9.27
CA ALA A 62 5.64 12.97 -10.44
C ALA A 62 4.98 13.58 -11.69
N ASN A 63 3.66 13.45 -11.81
CA ASN A 63 2.87 14.06 -12.87
C ASN A 63 2.41 15.49 -12.53
N GLY A 64 2.96 16.11 -11.47
CA GLY A 64 2.63 17.49 -11.06
C GLY A 64 1.23 17.66 -10.45
N ARG A 65 0.54 16.57 -10.09
CA ARG A 65 -0.83 16.60 -9.58
C ARG A 65 -0.86 16.44 -8.06
N LYS A 66 -1.74 17.19 -7.41
CA LYS A 66 -2.07 17.02 -5.98
C LYS A 66 -3.17 15.98 -5.75
N THR A 67 -3.88 15.60 -6.81
CA THR A 67 -4.98 14.63 -6.76
C THR A 67 -4.52 13.27 -7.28
N VAL A 68 -4.54 12.27 -6.40
CA VAL A 68 -4.37 10.86 -6.78
C VAL A 68 -5.61 10.42 -7.56
N ARG A 69 -5.39 9.90 -8.77
CA ARG A 69 -6.45 9.33 -9.62
C ARG A 69 -6.38 7.81 -9.58
N GLY A 70 -7.46 7.16 -10.04
CA GLY A 70 -7.46 5.71 -10.24
C GLY A 70 -6.23 5.25 -11.04
N SER A 71 -5.90 5.96 -12.12
CA SER A 71 -4.72 5.71 -12.97
C SER A 71 -3.37 5.74 -12.24
N ASP A 72 -3.28 6.36 -11.07
CA ASP A 72 -2.06 6.36 -10.27
C ASP A 72 -1.92 5.10 -9.41
N ILE A 73 -3.05 4.46 -9.07
CA ILE A 73 -3.14 3.26 -8.24
C ILE A 73 -3.10 2.00 -9.11
N VAL A 74 -3.90 1.96 -10.18
CA VAL A 74 -3.89 0.83 -11.13
C VAL A 74 -2.66 0.90 -12.01
N ILE A 75 -1.90 -0.18 -12.04
CA ILE A 75 -0.92 -0.47 -13.10
C ILE A 75 -1.71 -1.24 -14.14
N MET A 76 -2.31 -0.54 -15.10
CA MET A 76 -2.83 -1.17 -16.32
C MET A 76 -2.08 -0.59 -17.51
#